data_AF-A0A931WFF9-F1
#
_entry.id   AF-A0A931WFF9-F1
#
_cell.length_a   1.000
_cell.length_b   1.000
_cell.length_c   1.000
_cell.angle_alpha   90.00
_cell.angle_beta   90.00
_cell.angle_gamma   90.00
#
_symmetry.space_group_name_H-M   'P 1'
#
loop_
_entity.id
_entity.type
_entity.pdbx_description
1 polymer ?
#
loop_
_entity_poly.entity_id
_entity_poly.type
_entity_poly.pdbx_seq_one_letter_code
_entity_poly.pdbx_strand_id
1 'polypeptide(L)' 'MKNINYDLVKMLHMRLDSAWRLEKYYINDANEAKCHSVPALEKMLEDDKKHIKMLQDEIKGRIDANVFD' A
#
# COMPACT_ATOMS: atom_id res chain seq x y z
N MET A 1 -10.20 1.46 -21.92
CA MET A 1 -10.53 2.80 -21.39
C MET A 1 -9.66 3.03 -20.18
N LYS A 2 -8.80 4.06 -20.16
CA LYS A 2 -7.93 4.35 -19.01
C LYS A 2 -8.75 5.15 -18.00
N ASN A 3 -9.16 4.55 -16.88
CA ASN A 3 -9.82 5.26 -15.79
C ASN A 3 -8.82 5.41 -14.64
N ILE A 4 -8.24 6.60 -14.53
CA ILE A 4 -7.23 6.90 -13.52
C ILE A 4 -7.79 6.86 -12.09
N ASN A 5 -9.07 7.21 -11.87
CA ASN A 5 -9.69 7.14 -10.55
C ASN A 5 -9.80 5.69 -10.09
N TYR A 6 -10.27 4.82 -10.98
CA TYR A 6 -10.29 3.38 -10.74
C TYR A 6 -8.88 2.84 -10.47
N ASP A 7 -7.90 3.22 -11.28
CA ASP A 7 -6.52 2.75 -11.10
C ASP A 7 -5.92 3.21 -9.76
N LEU A 8 -6.19 4.45 -9.33
CA LEU A 8 -5.77 4.97 -8.02
C LEU A 8 -6.40 4.20 -6.86
N VAL A 9 -7.72 3.95 -6.90
CA VAL A 9 -8.40 3.15 -5.88
C VAL A 9 -7.88 1.72 -5.86
N LYS A 10 -7.67 1.13 -7.03
CA LYS A 10 -7.11 -0.23 -7.15
C LYS A 10 -5.70 -0.31 -6.58
N MET A 11 -4.84 0.66 -6.90
CA MET A 11 -3.50 0.74 -6.33
C MET A 11 -3.55 0.93 -4.81
N LEU A 12 -4.44 1.78 -4.30
CA LEU A 12 -4.62 1.99 -2.87
C LEU A 12 -5.04 0.70 -2.17
N HIS A 13 -6.04 0.00 -2.70
CA HIS A 13 -6.49 -1.29 -2.19
C HIS A 13 -5.35 -2.31 -2.14
N MET A 14 -4.58 -2.45 -3.23
CA MET A 14 -3.45 -3.37 -3.29
C MET A 14 -2.37 -3.06 -2.24
N ARG A 15 -2.08 -1.79 -1.98
CA ARG A 15 -1.08 -1.37 -0.98
C ARG A 15 -1.59 -1.58 0.45
N LEU A 16 -2.86 -1.26 0.72
CA LEU A 16 -3.49 -1.53 2.03
C LEU A 16 -3.45 -3.02 2.36
N ASP A 17 -3.82 -3.86 1.39
CA ASP A 17 -3.84 -5.31 1.51
C ASP A 17 -2.42 -5.90 1.72
N SER A 18 -1.43 -5.39 0.97
CA SER A 18 -0.01 -5.74 1.15
C SER A 18 0.51 -5.36 2.54
N ALA A 19 0.33 -4.10 2.95
CA ALA A 19 0.77 -3.59 4.25
C ALA A 19 0.16 -4.38 5.41
N TRP A 20 -1.15 -4.68 5.32
CA TRP A 20 -1.84 -5.48 6.34
C TRP A 20 -1.25 -6.88 6.46
N ARG A 21 -0.99 -7.58 5.34
CA ARG A 21 -0.39 -8.92 5.39
C ARG A 21 1.04 -8.93 5.91
N LEU A 22 1.84 -7.94 5.52
CA LEU A 22 3.20 -7.75 6.03
C LEU A 22 3.20 -7.56 7.55
N GLU A 23 2.34 -6.68 8.05
CA GLU A 23 2.24 -6.32 9.47
C GLU A 23 1.61 -7.44 10.32
N LYS A 24 0.66 -8.20 9.78
CA LYS A 24 -0.07 -9.22 10.55
C LYS A 24 0.54 -10.62 10.50
N TYR A 25 1.21 -10.99 9.41
CA TYR A 25 1.67 -12.36 9.20
C TYR A 25 3.13 -12.40 8.78
N TYR A 26 3.47 -11.83 7.62
CA TYR A 26 4.71 -12.19 6.93
C TYR A 26 5.99 -11.83 7.68
N ILE A 27 6.03 -10.67 8.34
CA ILE A 27 7.20 -10.27 9.13
C ILE A 27 7.36 -11.19 10.35
N ASN A 28 6.26 -11.54 11.03
CA ASN A 28 6.32 -12.43 12.18
C ASN A 28 6.75 -13.84 11.77
N ASP A 29 6.11 -14.40 10.73
CA ASP A 29 6.43 -15.73 10.20
C ASP A 29 7.90 -15.82 9.75
N ALA A 30 8.41 -14.78 9.08
CA ALA A 30 9.80 -14.71 8.66
C ALA A 30 10.78 -14.60 9.85
N ASN A 31 10.40 -13.88 10.91
CA ASN A 31 11.19 -13.80 12.13
C ASN A 31 11.24 -15.15 12.87
N GLU A 32 10.11 -15.83 13.02
CA GLU A 32 10.02 -17.16 13.64
C GLU A 32 10.84 -18.19 12.86
N ALA A 33 10.77 -18.13 11.53
CA ALA A 33 11.55 -18.98 10.63
C ALA A 33 13.03 -18.55 10.49
N LYS A 34 13.45 -17.47 11.15
CA LYS A 34 14.82 -16.90 11.10
C LYS A 34 15.29 -16.60 9.67
N CYS A 35 14.38 -16.12 8.82
CA CYS A 35 14.68 -15.75 7.45
C CYS A 35 15.51 -14.47 7.37
N HIS A 36 16.46 -14.41 6.43
CA HIS A 36 17.23 -13.20 6.14
C HIS A 36 16.41 -12.11 5.41
N SER A 37 15.16 -12.40 5.04
CA SER A 37 14.24 -11.49 4.34
C SER A 37 13.58 -10.46 5.25
N VAL A 38 13.64 -10.61 6.59
CA VAL A 38 12.95 -9.72 7.54
C VAL A 38 13.24 -8.24 7.26
N PRO A 39 14.49 -7.77 7.08
CA PRO A 39 14.76 -6.36 6.81
C PRO A 39 14.13 -5.87 5.49
N ALA A 40 14.06 -6.72 4.47
CA ALA A 40 13.41 -6.38 3.22
C ALA A 40 11.89 -6.26 3.38
N LEU A 41 11.27 -7.16 4.16
CA LEU A 41 9.83 -7.12 4.45
C LEU A 41 9.44 -5.89 5.29
N GLU A 42 10.26 -5.53 6.29
CA GLU A 42 10.08 -4.30 7.06
C GLU A 42 10.21 -3.05 6.17
N LYS A 43 11.19 -3.04 5.26
CA LYS A 43 11.36 -1.94 4.30
C LYS A 43 10.16 -1.83 3.36
N MET A 44 9.66 -2.95 2.85
CA MET A 44 8.46 -2.99 2.01
C MET A 44 7.24 -2.45 2.76
N LEU A 45 7.08 -2.78 4.05
CA LEU A 45 5.99 -2.26 4.87
C LEU A 45 6.09 -0.73 5.06
N GLU A 46 7.29 -0.22 5.32
CA GLU A 46 7.54 1.22 5.43
C GLU A 46 7.18 1.95 4.13
N ASP A 47 7.60 1.40 2.99
CA ASP A 47 7.36 2.01 1.68
C ASP A 47 5.87 1.90 1.28
N ASP A 48 5.20 0.78 1.58
CA ASP A 48 3.75 0.64 1.37
C ASP A 48 2.97 1.68 2.19
N LYS A 49 3.35 1.94 3.46
CA LYS A 49 2.72 3.00 4.28
C LYS A 49 2.89 4.39 3.66
N LYS A 50 4.05 4.69 3.08
CA LYS A 50 4.29 5.96 2.33
C LYS A 50 3.42 6.03 1.07
N HIS A 51 3.38 4.96 0.28
CA HIS A 51 2.56 4.90 -0.94
C HIS A 51 1.07 5.03 -0.65
N ILE A 52 0.56 4.40 0.43
CA ILE A 52 -0.83 4.55 0.87
C ILE A 52 -1.15 6.03 1.09
N LYS A 53 -0.28 6.76 1.80
CA LYS A 53 -0.48 8.18 2.07
C LYS A 53 -0.51 9.01 0.78
N MET A 54 0.44 8.77 -0.13
CA MET A 54 0.48 9.45 -1.44
C MET A 54 -0.80 9.21 -2.26
N LEU A 55 -1.29 7.96 -2.28
CA LEU A 55 -2.51 7.61 -3.00
C LEU A 55 -3.76 8.23 -2.37
N GLN A 56 -3.84 8.26 -1.04
CA GLN A 56 -4.92 8.94 -0.33
C GLN A 56 -4.94 10.44 -0.62
N ASP A 57 -3.77 11.07 -0.64
CA ASP A 57 -3.64 12.51 -0.91
C ASP A 57 -4.02 12.85 -2.37
N GLU A 58 -3.60 12.04 -3.35
CA GLU A 58 -4.01 12.20 -4.75
C GLU A 58 -5.52 11.99 -4.94
N ILE A 59 -6.08 10.90 -4.39
CA ILE A 59 -7.53 10.64 -4.46
C ILE A 59 -8.30 11.81 -3.88
N LYS A 60 -7.89 12.32 -2.71
CA LYS A 60 -8.50 13.50 -2.10
C LYS A 60 -8.38 14.72 -3.01
N GLY A 61 -7.20 14.99 -3.56
CA GLY A 61 -7.00 16.11 -4.48
C GLY A 61 -7.91 16.05 -5.71
N ARG A 62 -8.16 14.85 -6.23
CA ARG A 62 -9.09 14.64 -7.36
C ARG A 62 -10.56 14.83 -6.98
N ILE A 63 -10.95 14.41 -5.77
CA ILE A 63 -12.29 14.67 -5.22
C ILE A 63 -12.48 16.19 -5.03
N ASP A 64 -11.51 16.86 -4.42
CA ASP A 64 -11.55 18.31 -4.17
C ASP A 64 -11.58 19.12 -5.49
N ALA A 65 -10.93 18.62 -6.54
CA ALA A 65 -10.97 19.19 -7.89
C ALA A 65 -12.22 18.79 -8.71
N ASN A 66 -13.13 17.99 -8.13
CA ASN A 66 -14.36 17.50 -8.77
C ASN A 66 -14.10 16.73 -10.09
N VAL A 67 -13.00 15.96 -10.15
CA VAL A 67 -12.59 15.11 -11.29
C VAL A 67 -12.51 13.62 -10.91
N PHE A 68 -13.23 13.25 -9.85
CA PHE A 68 -13.33 11.88 -9.35
C PHE A 68 -14.71 11.29 -9.70
N ASP A 69 -14.79 10.67 -10.89
CA ASP A 69 -15.96 10.00 -11.48
C ASP A 69 -15.84 8.47 -11.51
#